data_AF-A0A2S4Y8U5-F1
#
_entry.id   AF-A0A2S4Y8U5-F1
#
_cell.length_a   1.000
_cell.length_b   1.000
_cell.length_c   1.000
_cell.angle_alpha   90.00
_cell.angle_beta   90.00
_cell.angle_gamma   90.00
#
_symmetry.space_group_name_H-M   'P 1'
#
loop_
_entity.id
_entity.type
_entity.pdbx_description
1 polymer ?
#
loop_
_entity_poly.entity_id
_entity_poly.type
_entity_poly.pdbx_seq_one_letter_code
_entity_poly.pdbx_strand_id
1 'polypeptide(L)'
;MPETVLADTPAPGTREPKARRTGLFGGRLQVARLRDLALVPAIVVIAIVGQIVNPVFLQADNLINVLQTMSEIALLVLAQTMILIVKKMDLSLESTMGLAPGVAAWLVVPAGAGHGLGLLPGAWAIPVTL
;
A
#
# COMPACT_ATOMS: atom_id res chain seq x y z
N MET A 1 -33.23 -13.82 -60.77
CA MET A 1 -33.50 -15.09 -60.06
C MET A 1 -34.49 -15.87 -60.91
N PRO A 2 -34.22 -17.13 -61.30
CA PRO A 2 -33.67 -18.22 -60.47
C PRO A 2 -32.24 -18.63 -60.86
N GLU A 3 -31.27 -18.79 -59.95
CA GLU A 3 -31.06 -19.89 -58.97
C GLU A 3 -30.57 -21.18 -59.69
N THR A 4 -29.25 -21.39 -59.80
CA THR A 4 -28.43 -22.30 -58.96
C THR A 4 -28.66 -23.79 -59.18
N VAL A 5 -27.70 -24.48 -59.80
CA VAL A 5 -27.33 -25.89 -59.52
C VAL A 5 -25.84 -26.05 -59.93
N LEU A 6 -24.85 -26.04 -59.02
CA LEU A 6 -24.35 -27.13 -58.15
C LEU A 6 -23.92 -28.42 -58.87
N ALA A 7 -22.60 -28.58 -59.04
CA ALA A 7 -21.89 -29.87 -59.04
C ALA A 7 -20.46 -29.56 -58.52
N ASP A 8 -20.14 -29.75 -57.23
CA ASP A 8 -19.86 -31.03 -56.52
C ASP A 8 -18.68 -31.79 -57.19
N THR A 9 -17.42 -31.52 -56.85
CA THR A 9 -16.61 -32.01 -55.70
C THR A 9 -15.55 -33.02 -56.17
N PRO A 10 -14.26 -32.82 -55.82
CA PRO A 10 -13.40 -33.91 -55.40
C PRO A 10 -13.27 -33.94 -53.87
N ALA A 11 -13.35 -35.17 -53.38
CA ALA A 11 -13.39 -35.70 -52.02
C ALA A 11 -12.27 -35.21 -51.05
N PRO A 12 -12.38 -35.54 -49.75
CA PRO A 12 -11.82 -34.77 -48.65
C PRO A 12 -10.34 -35.05 -48.41
N GLY A 13 -9.55 -33.97 -48.31
CA GLY A 13 -8.21 -33.99 -47.75
C GLY A 13 -8.21 -33.46 -46.33
N THR A 14 -8.72 -34.24 -45.38
CA THR A 14 -8.54 -34.00 -43.94
C THR A 14 -7.07 -34.22 -43.58
N ARG A 15 -6.23 -33.19 -43.81
CA ARG A 15 -4.99 -33.06 -43.03
C ARG A 15 -5.32 -32.26 -41.79
N GLU A 16 -5.74 -32.98 -40.75
CA GLU A 16 -5.76 -32.43 -39.40
C GLU A 16 -4.38 -31.83 -39.09
N PRO A 17 -4.28 -30.55 -38.70
CA PRO A 17 -3.09 -30.08 -38.02
C PRO A 17 -3.05 -30.80 -36.67
N LYS A 18 -2.22 -31.85 -36.58
CA LYS A 18 -1.92 -32.55 -35.34
C LYS A 18 -1.52 -31.52 -34.29
N ALA A 19 -2.40 -31.33 -33.30
CA ALA A 19 -2.22 -30.38 -32.22
C ALA A 19 -0.85 -30.56 -31.56
N ARG A 20 0.11 -29.69 -31.88
CA ARG A 20 1.40 -29.65 -31.19
C ARG A 20 1.20 -28.91 -29.88
N ARG A 21 0.72 -29.63 -28.86
CA ARG A 21 0.85 -29.21 -27.46
C ARG A 21 2.34 -29.26 -27.14
N THR A 22 3.02 -28.12 -27.03
CA THR A 22 4.27 -28.04 -26.25
C THR A 22 4.58 -26.60 -25.89
N GLY A 23 4.49 -26.32 -24.59
CA GLY A 23 4.65 -24.99 -23.99
C GLY A 23 3.99 -24.90 -22.62
N LEU A 24 4.20 -25.91 -21.78
CA LEU A 24 3.68 -26.05 -20.41
C LEU A 24 4.44 -25.12 -19.43
N PHE A 25 4.60 -23.83 -19.77
CA PHE A 25 5.20 -22.86 -18.85
C PHE A 25 4.47 -21.52 -18.95
N GLY A 26 3.19 -21.55 -18.58
CA GLY A 26 2.42 -20.37 -18.20
C GLY A 26 2.87 -19.77 -16.87
N GLY A 27 4.18 -19.59 -16.67
CA GLY A 27 4.79 -19.11 -15.43
C GLY A 27 4.73 -17.59 -15.21
N ARG A 28 3.87 -16.85 -15.93
CA ARG A 28 3.77 -15.38 -15.78
C ARG A 28 2.82 -14.96 -14.64
N LEU A 29 1.96 -15.87 -14.17
CA LEU A 29 1.05 -15.58 -13.05
C LEU A 29 1.69 -15.83 -11.66
N GLN A 30 2.68 -16.73 -11.57
CA GLN A 30 3.32 -17.04 -10.29
C GLN A 30 4.30 -15.95 -9.85
N VAL A 31 5.04 -15.36 -10.79
CA VAL A 31 6.01 -14.28 -10.47
C VAL A 31 5.34 -13.05 -9.88
N ALA A 32 4.10 -12.73 -10.29
CA ALA A 32 3.33 -11.64 -9.71
C ALA A 32 3.01 -11.88 -8.21
N ARG A 33 2.57 -13.09 -7.85
CA ARG A 33 2.34 -13.47 -6.44
C ARG A 33 3.62 -13.51 -5.62
N LEU A 34 4.74 -13.96 -6.19
CA LEU A 34 6.04 -13.92 -5.49
C LEU A 34 6.53 -12.48 -5.27
N ARG A 35 6.17 -11.54 -6.16
CA ARG A 35 6.53 -10.13 -6.02
C ARG A 35 5.81 -9.47 -4.83
N ASP A 36 4.57 -9.85 -4.57
CA ASP A 36 3.84 -9.41 -3.36
C ASP A 36 4.50 -9.96 -2.08
N LEU A 37 5.07 -11.16 -2.14
CA LEU A 37 5.84 -11.78 -1.06
C LEU A 37 7.29 -11.27 -0.96
N ALA A 38 7.79 -10.50 -1.94
CA ALA A 38 9.19 -10.06 -1.98
C ALA A 38 9.55 -9.13 -0.81
N LEU A 39 8.56 -8.46 -0.22
CA LEU A 39 8.74 -7.64 0.98
C LEU A 39 8.84 -8.47 2.27
N VAL A 40 8.30 -9.69 2.29
CA VAL A 40 8.25 -10.52 3.50
C VAL A 40 9.65 -10.85 4.04
N PRO A 41 10.64 -11.28 3.22
CA PRO A 41 12.00 -11.50 3.68
C PRO A 41 12.63 -10.23 4.29
N ALA A 42 12.42 -9.07 3.67
CA ALA A 42 12.96 -7.80 4.18
C ALA A 42 12.34 -7.45 5.55
N ILE A 43 11.03 -7.62 5.71
CA ILE A 43 10.32 -7.41 6.98
C ILE A 43 10.86 -8.36 8.05
N VAL A 44 11.07 -9.64 7.72
CA VAL A 44 11.62 -10.63 8.66
C VAL A 44 13.04 -10.24 9.10
N VAL A 45 13.90 -9.82 8.16
CA VAL A 45 15.27 -9.36 8.49
C VAL A 45 15.21 -8.15 9.42
N ILE A 46 14.37 -7.16 9.14
CA ILE A 46 14.20 -5.98 9.99
C ILE A 46 13.65 -6.37 11.36
N ALA A 47 12.69 -7.30 11.43
CA ALA A 47 12.14 -7.78 12.70
C ALA A 47 13.20 -8.45 13.58
N ILE A 48 14.05 -9.30 12.99
CA ILE A 48 15.14 -9.98 13.70
C ILE A 48 16.17 -8.96 14.18
N VAL A 49 16.67 -8.10 13.28
CA VAL A 49 17.68 -7.09 13.62
C VAL A 49 17.13 -6.10 14.64
N GLY A 50 15.89 -5.64 14.46
CA GLY A 50 15.20 -4.72 15.36
C GLY A 50 15.07 -5.31 16.76
N GLN A 51 14.69 -6.58 16.89
CA GLN A 51 14.57 -7.25 18.19
C GLN A 51 15.93 -7.45 18.89
N ILE A 52 17.00 -7.68 18.11
CA ILE A 52 18.36 -7.79 18.67
C ILE A 52 18.86 -6.43 19.18
N VAL A 53 18.59 -5.35 18.44
CA VAL A 53 19.04 -4.00 18.81
C VAL A 53 18.21 -3.41 19.96
N ASN A 54 16.90 -3.64 19.97
CA ASN A 54 16.00 -3.18 21.02
C ASN A 54 14.95 -4.27 21.35
N PRO A 55 14.95 -4.83 22.57
CA PRO A 55 14.01 -5.89 22.94
C PRO A 55 12.53 -5.44 22.95
N VAL A 56 12.28 -4.12 22.94
CA VAL A 56 10.94 -3.51 22.88
C VAL A 56 10.39 -3.50 21.44
N PHE A 57 11.23 -3.77 20.42
CA PHE A 57 10.84 -3.61 19.01
C PHE A 57 9.63 -4.47 18.61
N LEU A 58 9.61 -5.76 18.96
CA LEU A 58 8.48 -6.67 18.66
C LEU A 58 7.45 -6.75 19.78
N GLN A 59 7.52 -5.90 20.79
CA GLN A 59 6.51 -5.85 21.84
C GLN A 59 5.17 -5.38 21.26
N ALA A 60 4.07 -5.93 21.79
CA ALA A 60 2.71 -5.63 21.32
C ALA A 60 2.42 -4.12 21.29
N ASP A 61 2.85 -3.38 22.31
CA ASP A 61 2.65 -1.93 22.39
C ASP A 61 3.33 -1.19 21.24
N ASN A 62 4.58 -1.54 20.93
CA ASN A 62 5.31 -0.91 19.82
C ASN A 62 4.70 -1.27 18.47
N LEU A 63 4.29 -2.54 18.29
CA LEU A 63 3.63 -2.97 17.06
C LEU A 63 2.28 -2.29 16.86
N ILE A 64 1.46 -2.17 17.92
CA ILE A 64 0.18 -1.47 17.87
C ILE A 64 0.41 0.01 17.55
N ASN A 65 1.39 0.67 18.18
CA ASN A 65 1.72 2.06 17.89
C ASN A 65 2.08 2.27 16.41
N VAL A 66 2.94 1.42 15.86
CA VAL A 66 3.32 1.49 14.44
C VAL A 66 2.12 1.25 13.53
N LEU A 67 1.32 0.20 13.79
CA LEU A 67 0.14 -0.11 12.98
C LEU A 67 -0.92 1.00 13.05
N GLN A 68 -1.07 1.64 14.22
CA GLN A 68 -1.97 2.77 14.39
C GLN A 68 -1.51 3.96 13.55
N THR A 69 -0.23 4.36 13.64
CA THR A 69 0.32 5.45 12.80
C THR A 69 0.19 5.13 11.30
N MET A 70 0.44 3.88 10.89
CA MET A 70 0.26 3.46 9.50
C MET A 70 -1.21 3.52 9.07
N SER A 71 -2.15 3.19 9.96
CA SER A 71 -3.58 3.29 9.70
C SER A 71 -4.04 4.74 9.56
N GLU A 72 -3.54 5.64 10.40
CA GLU A 72 -3.79 7.08 10.30
C GLU A 72 -3.30 7.63 8.96
N ILE A 73 -2.06 7.31 8.57
CA ILE A 73 -1.50 7.70 7.26
C ILE A 73 -2.30 7.09 6.11
N ALA A 74 -2.70 5.82 6.19
CA ALA A 74 -3.49 5.17 5.14
C ALA A 74 -4.84 5.86 4.92
N LEU A 75 -5.53 6.26 6.00
CA LEU A 75 -6.78 7.03 5.91
C LEU A 75 -6.56 8.43 5.31
N LEU A 76 -5.46 9.10 5.68
CA LEU A 76 -5.09 10.39 5.07
C LEU A 76 -4.84 10.26 3.57
N VAL A 77 -4.04 9.27 3.15
CA VAL A 77 -3.74 9.01 1.75
C VAL A 77 -5.00 8.63 0.97
N LEU A 78 -5.91 7.86 1.57
CA LEU A 78 -7.21 7.55 0.97
C LEU A 78 -8.02 8.82 0.70
N ALA A 79 -8.10 9.73 1.68
CA ALA A 79 -8.79 11.01 1.52
C ALA A 79 -8.12 11.89 0.45
N GLN A 80 -6.79 11.99 0.46
CA GLN A 80 -6.01 12.72 -0.55
C GLN A 80 -6.24 12.14 -1.96
N THR A 81 -6.29 10.81 -2.10
CA THR A 81 -6.57 10.16 -3.39
C THR A 81 -7.94 10.55 -3.93
N MET A 82 -8.97 10.63 -3.08
CA MET A 82 -10.30 11.09 -3.48
C MET A 82 -10.28 12.56 -3.93
N ILE A 83 -9.54 13.42 -3.24
CA ILE A 83 -9.37 14.85 -3.59
C ILE A 83 -8.67 15.00 -4.95
N LEU A 84 -7.62 14.20 -5.20
CA LEU A 84 -6.89 14.17 -6.47
C LEU A 84 -7.79 13.75 -7.65
N ILE A 85 -8.69 12.78 -7.44
CA ILE A 85 -9.66 12.35 -8.47
C ILE A 85 -10.56 13.51 -8.91
N VAL A 86 -10.94 14.39 -7.98
CA VAL A 86 -11.76 15.60 -8.25
C VAL A 86 -10.93 16.72 -8.88
N LYS A 87 -9.64 16.48 -9.20
CA LYS A 87 -8.67 17.45 -9.75
C LYS A 87 -8.47 18.69 -8.88
N LYS A 88 -8.73 18.58 -7.58
CA LYS A 88 -8.28 19.57 -6.61
C LYS A 88 -6.98 19.07 -6.01
N MET A 89 -5.91 19.86 -6.11
CA MET A 89 -4.67 19.59 -5.37
C MET A 89 -4.64 20.54 -4.18
N ASP A 90 -5.07 20.05 -3.02
CA ASP A 90 -5.00 20.82 -1.79
C ASP A 90 -3.72 20.48 -1.02
N LEU A 91 -2.70 21.30 -1.24
CA LEU A 91 -1.40 21.18 -0.55
C LEU A 91 -1.47 21.64 0.91
N SER A 92 -2.54 22.34 1.32
CA SER A 92 -2.67 22.82 2.70
C SER A 92 -2.89 21.67 3.69
N LEU A 93 -3.57 20.59 3.26
CA LEU A 93 -3.84 19.42 4.09
C LEU A 93 -2.55 18.69 4.50
N GLU A 94 -1.59 18.56 3.59
CA GLU A 94 -0.30 17.94 3.87
C GLU A 94 0.49 18.76 4.91
N SER A 95 0.51 20.09 4.74
CA SER A 95 1.17 20.98 5.71
C SER A 95 0.50 20.95 7.08
N THR A 96 -0.84 20.96 7.16
CA THR A 96 -1.57 20.95 8.43
C THR A 96 -1.35 19.63 9.17
N MET A 97 -1.47 18.49 8.49
CA MET A 97 -1.28 17.17 9.11
C MET A 97 0.16 16.90 9.55
N GLY A 98 1.15 17.50 8.88
CA GLY A 98 2.56 17.39 9.29
C GLY A 98 2.94 18.33 10.43
N LEU A 99 2.48 19.59 10.39
CA LEU A 99 2.94 20.64 11.29
C LEU A 99 2.14 20.69 12.60
N ALA A 100 0.82 20.52 12.55
CA ALA A 100 -0.04 20.71 13.72
C ALA A 100 0.25 19.71 14.86
N PRO A 101 0.44 18.39 14.63
CA PRO A 101 0.84 17.45 15.67
C PRO A 101 2.23 17.75 16.26
N GLY A 102 3.15 18.22 15.43
CA GLY A 102 4.48 18.64 15.87
C GLY A 102 4.41 19.85 16.82
N VAL A 103 3.63 20.87 16.47
CA VAL A 103 3.41 22.05 17.33
C VAL A 103 2.66 21.68 18.61
N ALA A 104 1.63 20.82 18.52
CA ALA A 104 0.90 20.33 19.69
C ALA A 104 1.84 19.61 20.67
N ALA A 105 2.66 18.68 20.18
CA ALA A 105 3.66 18.00 20.98
C ALA A 105 4.68 18.99 21.57
N TRP A 106 5.10 19.99 20.79
CA TRP A 106 6.06 20.99 21.25
C TRP A 106 5.50 21.85 22.40
N LEU A 107 4.22 22.22 22.35
CA LEU A 107 3.58 23.04 23.38
C LEU A 107 3.20 22.25 24.64
N VAL A 108 2.89 20.95 24.51
CA VAL A 108 2.35 20.12 25.60
C VAL A 108 3.42 19.32 26.33
N VAL A 109 4.46 18.85 25.65
CA VAL A 109 5.50 18.03 26.28
C VAL A 109 6.28 18.87 27.30
N PRO A 110 6.44 18.40 28.56
CA PRO A 110 7.14 19.17 29.60
C PRO A 110 8.58 19.54 29.23
N ALA A 111 8.98 20.75 29.62
CA ALA A 111 10.38 21.18 29.52
C ALA A 111 11.28 20.23 30.33
N GLY A 112 12.20 19.56 29.64
CA GLY A 112 13.12 18.58 30.22
C GLY A 112 12.89 17.12 29.80
N ALA A 113 11.73 16.78 29.23
CA ALA A 113 11.49 15.47 28.60
C ALA A 113 11.97 15.40 27.13
N GLY A 114 12.60 16.47 26.64
CA GLY A 114 13.01 16.66 25.25
C GLY A 114 13.05 18.15 24.90
N HIS A 115 12.60 18.50 23.69
CA HIS A 115 12.54 19.88 23.20
C HIS A 115 11.20 20.57 23.50
N GLY A 116 10.30 19.94 24.27
CA GLY A 116 8.97 20.47 24.62
C GLY A 116 9.05 21.72 25.50
N LEU A 117 8.13 22.67 25.28
CA LEU A 117 8.02 23.91 26.04
C LEU A 117 7.15 23.77 27.30
N GLY A 118 6.28 22.76 27.36
CA GLY A 118 5.40 22.49 28.51
C GLY A 118 4.45 23.64 28.85
N LEU A 119 4.09 24.48 27.88
CA LEU A 119 3.29 25.69 28.08
C LEU A 119 1.79 25.39 28.20
N LEU A 120 1.33 24.28 27.61
CA LEU A 120 -0.08 23.92 27.57
C LEU A 120 -0.35 22.55 28.24
N PRO A 121 -1.47 22.40 28.96
CA PRO A 121 -1.93 21.10 29.44
C PRO A 121 -2.19 20.11 28.31
N GLY A 122 -2.08 18.80 28.59
CA GLY A 122 -2.32 17.72 27.62
C GLY A 122 -3.66 17.78 26.88
N ALA A 123 -4.70 18.32 27.52
CA ALA A 123 -6.02 18.50 26.90
C ALA A 123 -6.00 19.43 25.67
N TRP A 124 -5.03 20.36 25.60
CA TRP A 124 -4.89 21.30 24.48
C TRP A 124 -4.20 20.70 23.27
N ALA A 125 -3.64 19.48 23.35
CA ALA A 125 -3.05 18.83 22.19
C ALA A 125 -4.09 18.66 21.06
N ILE A 126 -5.29 18.20 21.39
CA ILE A 126 -6.35 17.91 20.40
C ILE A 126 -6.81 19.18 19.68
N PRO A 127 -7.18 20.28 20.37
CA PRO A 127 -7.53 21.54 19.71
C PRO A 127 -6.42 22.13 18.84
N VAL A 128 -5.15 21.92 19.20
CA VAL A 128 -4.01 22.45 18.43
C VAL A 128 -3.76 21.65 17.15
N THR A 129 -4.17 20.38 17.11
CA THR A 129 -4.02 19.51 15.94
C THR A 129 -5.14 19.61 14.90
N LEU A 130 -6.22 20.33 15.20
CA LEU A 130 -7.40 20.49 14.34
C LEU A 130 -7.39 21.85 13.62
#